data_AF-A0A7K4VW06-F1
#
_entry.id   AF-A0A7K4VW06-F1
#
_cell.length_a   1.000
_cell.length_b   1.000
_cell.length_c   1.000
_cell.angle_alpha   90.00
_cell.angle_beta   90.00
_cell.angle_gamma   90.00
#
_symmetry.space_group_name_H-M   'P 1'
#
loop_
_entity.id
_entity.type
_entity.pdbx_description
1 polymer ?
#
loop_
_entity_poly.entity_id
_entity_poly.type
_entity_poly.pdbx_seq_one_letter_code
_entity_poly.pdbx_strand_id
1 'polypeptide(L)'
;AAAPPEPPWQSPEQRRAADIIRLLSLYRPLLDAFVIDFFTEGLWSQLPPSWQPALAGATPEQLAGFLGGRGGPGAAWPLSLLAFGAAARALAFPRGCPGPAPRPPCQSSRLPPLLRRHLLLPPEPPGAGPAARNPLGGPGGSEDGHRVLVTGLHACGDLGPALLCHFARSPAVAAVALVGCCYMKLSSAPEQDQPPGYPLSASVAALPGHQLSYRAREAACHALEEYQARLRGGSAHLRAHCYRAVLESLIRAAEPGKRHLGLQPGRKAHTLSFTQYAQLGLPLAGLDPLRVPLDSGAVGAMLEQQHKVVAFCTL
;
A
#
# COMPACT_ATOMS: atom_id res chain seq x y z
N ALA A 1 -19.84 -5.20 30.01
CA ALA A 1 -20.46 -6.01 28.94
C ALA A 1 -19.48 -7.08 28.52
N ALA A 2 -19.88 -8.35 28.52
CA ALA A 2 -19.04 -9.45 28.06
C ALA A 2 -18.74 -9.26 26.56
N ALA A 3 -17.49 -9.51 26.15
CA ALA A 3 -17.15 -9.57 24.73
C ALA A 3 -18.04 -10.63 24.05
N PRO A 4 -18.56 -10.38 22.83
CA PRO A 4 -19.29 -11.41 22.11
C PRO A 4 -18.43 -12.68 21.98
N PRO A 5 -19.04 -13.87 22.02
CA PRO A 5 -18.30 -15.11 21.89
C PRO A 5 -17.52 -15.11 20.56
N GLU A 6 -16.20 -15.30 20.65
CA GLU A 6 -15.38 -15.43 19.45
C GLU A 6 -15.90 -16.63 18.64
N PRO A 7 -16.13 -16.48 17.33
CA PRO A 7 -16.56 -17.60 16.51
C PRO A 7 -15.47 -18.68 16.53
N PRO A 8 -15.84 -19.97 16.43
CA PRO A 8 -14.88 -21.07 16.51
C PRO A 8 -14.01 -21.08 15.26
N TRP A 9 -12.89 -20.36 15.29
CA TRP A 9 -11.90 -20.36 14.23
C TRP A 9 -11.37 -21.77 14.03
N GLN A 10 -11.52 -22.32 12.83
CA GLN A 10 -11.17 -23.70 12.50
C GLN A 10 -9.68 -23.84 12.20
N SER A 11 -8.98 -22.75 11.83
CA SER A 11 -7.55 -22.77 11.50
C SER A 11 -6.75 -21.57 12.05
N PRO A 12 -5.41 -21.71 12.22
CA PRO A 12 -4.53 -20.59 12.56
C PRO A 12 -4.60 -19.40 11.59
N GLU A 13 -4.82 -19.66 10.30
CA GLU A 13 -4.95 -18.65 9.25
C GLU A 13 -6.25 -17.84 9.42
N GLN A 14 -7.34 -18.51 9.77
CA GLN A 14 -8.62 -17.84 10.06
C GLN A 14 -8.51 -16.93 11.29
N ARG A 15 -7.85 -17.38 12.36
CA ARG A 15 -7.54 -16.55 13.54
C ARG A 15 -6.73 -15.31 13.16
N ARG A 16 -5.63 -15.50 12.42
CA ARG A 16 -4.78 -14.40 11.97
C ARG A 16 -5.56 -13.39 11.12
N ALA A 17 -6.42 -13.86 10.21
CA ALA A 17 -7.25 -12.98 9.39
C ALA A 17 -8.22 -12.13 10.25
N ALA A 18 -8.84 -12.74 11.26
CA ALA A 18 -9.69 -12.03 12.21
C ALA A 18 -8.91 -10.97 13.01
N ASP A 19 -7.71 -11.32 13.50
CA ASP A 19 -6.84 -10.39 14.23
C ASP A 19 -6.39 -9.21 13.35
N ILE A 20 -6.05 -9.46 12.09
CA ILE A 20 -5.73 -8.42 11.10
C ILE A 20 -6.93 -7.48 10.93
N ILE A 21 -8.12 -8.03 10.68
CA ILE A 21 -9.32 -7.21 10.48
C ILE A 21 -9.68 -6.41 11.72
N ARG A 22 -9.49 -6.99 12.91
CA ARG A 22 -9.68 -6.27 14.19
C ARG A 22 -8.71 -5.10 14.32
N LEU A 23 -7.42 -5.31 14.01
CA LEU A 23 -6.41 -4.23 14.07
C LEU A 23 -6.71 -3.13 13.05
N LEU A 24 -7.00 -3.50 11.80
CA LEU A 24 -7.34 -2.53 10.74
C LEU A 24 -8.61 -1.75 11.08
N SER A 25 -9.60 -2.39 11.70
CA SER A 25 -10.83 -1.73 12.14
C SER A 25 -10.57 -0.74 13.27
N LEU A 26 -9.72 -1.10 14.24
CA LEU A 26 -9.37 -0.23 15.37
C LEU A 26 -8.64 1.04 14.91
N TYR A 27 -7.78 0.93 13.90
CA TYR A 27 -6.98 2.04 13.36
C TYR A 27 -7.49 2.57 12.02
N ARG A 28 -8.76 2.30 11.69
CA ARG A 28 -9.37 2.75 10.43
C ARG A 28 -9.27 4.26 10.19
N PRO A 29 -9.46 5.15 11.19
CA PRO A 29 -9.30 6.59 10.98
C PRO A 29 -7.90 6.98 10.48
N LEU A 30 -6.86 6.28 10.95
CA LEU A 30 -5.49 6.48 10.50
C LEU A 30 -5.27 5.89 9.09
N LEU A 31 -5.76 4.66 8.87
CA LEU A 31 -5.60 3.94 7.60
C LEU A 31 -6.32 4.61 6.42
N ASP A 32 -7.47 5.23 6.68
CA ASP A 32 -8.31 5.88 5.67
C ASP A 32 -7.99 7.38 5.53
N ALA A 33 -7.06 7.91 6.34
CA ALA A 33 -6.64 9.30 6.29
C ALA A 33 -5.83 9.60 5.02
N PHE A 34 -6.12 10.75 4.41
CA PHE A 34 -5.30 11.32 3.37
C PHE A 34 -4.28 12.24 4.01
N VAL A 35 -2.99 11.91 3.93
CA VAL A 35 -1.91 12.79 4.44
C VAL A 35 -2.01 14.22 3.91
N ILE A 36 -2.50 14.41 2.68
CA ILE A 36 -2.68 15.75 2.09
C ILE A 36 -3.75 16.59 2.80
N ASP A 37 -4.64 15.96 3.58
CA ASP A 37 -5.64 16.64 4.41
C ASP A 37 -5.13 16.95 5.83
N PHE A 38 -3.83 16.77 6.11
CA PHE A 38 -3.26 16.91 7.44
C PHE A 38 -3.70 18.18 8.17
N PHE A 39 -3.72 19.31 7.48
CA PHE A 39 -4.11 20.60 8.05
C PHE A 39 -5.61 20.89 7.90
N THR A 40 -6.21 20.49 6.79
CA THR A 40 -7.61 20.82 6.47
C THR A 40 -8.62 20.04 7.31
N GLU A 41 -8.28 18.81 7.70
CA GLU A 41 -9.10 17.95 8.57
C GLU A 41 -8.48 17.81 9.97
N GLY A 42 -7.40 18.54 10.27
CA GLY A 42 -6.74 18.53 11.57
C GLY A 42 -6.27 17.14 12.00
N LEU A 43 -5.69 16.35 11.09
CA LEU A 43 -5.39 14.93 11.34
C LEU A 43 -4.52 14.68 12.58
N TRP A 44 -3.65 15.63 12.93
CA TRP A 44 -2.82 15.53 14.12
C TRP A 44 -3.63 15.43 15.43
N SER A 45 -4.72 16.19 15.54
CA SER A 45 -5.53 16.20 16.77
C SER A 45 -6.37 14.93 16.92
N GLN A 46 -6.55 14.17 15.83
CA GLN A 46 -7.26 12.89 15.82
C GLN A 46 -6.41 11.72 16.33
N LEU A 47 -5.08 11.88 16.42
CA LEU A 47 -4.21 10.89 17.04
C LEU A 47 -4.50 10.77 18.53
N PRO A 48 -4.34 9.58 19.14
CA PRO A 48 -4.45 9.42 20.58
C PRO A 48 -3.60 10.48 21.32
N PRO A 49 -4.16 11.20 22.31
CA PRO A 49 -3.43 12.32 22.95
C PRO A 49 -2.08 11.93 23.55
N SER A 50 -1.94 10.68 24.00
CA SER A 50 -0.68 10.14 24.51
C SER A 50 0.39 10.01 23.43
N TRP A 51 0.02 9.85 22.15
CA TRP A 51 0.96 9.66 21.04
C TRP A 51 1.56 10.98 20.56
N GLN A 52 0.76 12.04 20.57
CA GLN A 52 1.12 13.36 20.02
C GLN A 52 2.45 13.92 20.58
N PRO A 53 2.70 14.01 21.90
CA PRO A 53 3.96 14.59 22.38
C PRO A 53 5.18 13.75 22.00
N ALA A 54 5.07 12.41 22.04
CA ALA A 54 6.15 11.52 21.68
C ALA A 54 6.48 11.60 20.18
N LEU A 55 5.45 11.69 19.32
CA LEU A 55 5.62 11.82 17.87
C LEU A 55 6.07 13.23 17.45
N ALA A 56 5.62 14.28 18.14
CA ALA A 56 6.05 15.65 17.87
C ALA A 56 7.55 15.86 18.11
N GLY A 57 8.09 15.22 19.16
CA GLY A 57 9.53 15.29 19.48
C GLY A 57 10.40 14.29 18.74
N ALA A 58 9.82 13.42 17.91
CA ALA A 58 10.54 12.31 17.29
C ALA A 58 11.44 12.77 16.13
N THR A 59 12.71 12.36 16.15
CA THR A 59 13.61 12.53 15.00
C THR A 59 13.30 11.51 13.89
N PRO A 60 13.67 11.78 12.63
CA PRO A 60 13.57 10.79 11.55
C PRO A 60 14.24 9.44 11.87
N GLU A 61 15.36 9.45 12.60
CA GLU A 61 16.07 8.24 13.04
C GLU A 61 15.25 7.44 14.06
N GLN A 62 14.59 8.12 14.99
CA GLN A 62 13.71 7.50 15.98
C GLN A 62 12.47 6.90 15.31
N LEU A 63 11.85 7.61 14.36
CA LEU A 63 10.76 7.11 13.52
C LEU A 63 11.20 5.88 12.72
N ALA A 64 12.37 5.92 12.08
CA ALA A 64 12.94 4.77 11.38
C ALA A 64 13.22 3.59 12.31
N GLY A 65 13.66 3.84 13.54
CA GLY A 65 13.83 2.84 14.58
C GLY A 65 12.51 2.17 14.95
N PHE A 66 11.47 2.98 15.19
CA PHE A 66 10.11 2.53 15.50
C PHE A 66 9.56 1.58 14.43
N LEU A 67 9.70 1.93 13.13
CA LEU A 67 9.30 1.05 12.02
C LEU A 67 10.04 -0.29 12.04
N GLY A 68 11.34 -0.25 12.33
CA GLY A 68 12.20 -1.44 12.41
C GLY A 68 12.00 -2.31 13.65
N GLY A 69 11.06 -1.96 14.54
CA GLY A 69 10.82 -2.69 15.79
C GLY A 69 11.91 -2.58 16.83
N ARG A 70 12.82 -1.62 16.65
CA ARG A 70 13.77 -1.23 17.68
C ARG A 70 13.16 -0.06 18.44
N GLY A 71 13.07 -0.14 19.77
CA GLY A 71 12.93 1.08 20.57
C GLY A 71 14.15 1.94 20.25
N GLY A 72 13.97 2.97 19.42
CA GLY A 72 15.08 3.86 19.05
C GLY A 72 15.73 4.42 20.32
N PRO A 73 17.06 4.64 20.33
CA PRO A 73 17.74 5.22 21.48
C PRO A 73 17.08 6.55 21.88
N GLY A 74 16.74 6.71 23.16
CA GLY A 74 16.25 7.97 23.73
C GLY A 74 14.78 8.33 23.48
N ALA A 75 13.99 7.51 22.78
CA ALA A 75 12.55 7.77 22.59
C ALA A 75 11.69 6.99 23.61
N ALA A 76 11.03 7.70 24.52
CA ALA A 76 10.01 7.13 25.41
C ALA A 76 8.67 7.06 24.69
N TRP A 77 8.43 5.96 23.96
CA TRP A 77 7.17 5.74 23.25
C TRP A 77 6.04 5.34 24.22
N PRO A 78 4.82 5.87 24.05
CA PRO A 78 3.66 5.42 24.81
C PRO A 78 3.41 3.93 24.60
N LEU A 79 2.98 3.23 25.65
CA LEU A 79 2.73 1.79 25.58
C LEU A 79 1.71 1.42 24.49
N SER A 80 0.67 2.21 24.29
CA SER A 80 -0.33 1.98 23.24
C SER A 80 0.25 2.15 21.83
N LEU A 81 1.23 3.03 21.62
CA LEU A 81 1.93 3.18 20.34
C LEU A 81 2.88 2.01 20.09
N LEU A 82 3.59 1.55 21.14
CA LEU A 82 4.41 0.34 21.08
C LEU A 82 3.57 -0.90 20.79
N ALA A 83 2.41 -1.02 21.43
CA ALA A 83 1.46 -2.11 21.20
C ALA A 83 0.93 -2.10 19.76
N PHE A 84 0.58 -0.93 19.21
CA PHE A 84 0.21 -0.77 17.81
C PHE A 84 1.31 -1.29 16.87
N GLY A 85 2.54 -0.79 17.02
CA GLY A 85 3.66 -1.20 16.17
C GLY A 85 4.03 -2.68 16.33
N ALA A 86 3.93 -3.22 17.55
CA ALA A 86 4.16 -4.64 17.82
C ALA A 86 3.07 -5.53 17.20
N ALA A 87 1.80 -5.16 17.33
CA ALA A 87 0.68 -5.89 16.73
C ALA A 87 0.75 -5.87 15.20
N ALA A 88 1.02 -4.71 14.60
CA ALA A 88 1.19 -4.58 13.15
C ALA A 88 2.30 -5.50 12.62
N ARG A 89 3.45 -5.56 13.32
CA ARG A 89 4.56 -6.46 12.95
C ARG A 89 4.24 -7.95 13.18
N ALA A 90 3.59 -8.28 14.29
CA ALA A 90 3.25 -9.67 14.61
C ALA A 90 2.25 -10.27 13.62
N LEU A 91 1.33 -9.45 13.10
CA LEU A 91 0.32 -9.86 12.12
C LEU A 91 0.82 -9.78 10.68
N ALA A 92 1.86 -9.01 10.40
CA ALA A 92 2.47 -8.94 9.08
C ALA A 92 3.04 -10.30 8.66
N PHE A 93 2.90 -10.62 7.37
CA PHE A 93 3.59 -11.76 6.79
C PHE A 93 5.10 -11.49 6.74
N PRO A 94 5.94 -12.48 7.10
CA PRO A 94 7.39 -12.30 7.07
C PRO A 94 7.85 -11.98 5.64
N ARG A 95 8.52 -10.84 5.47
CA ARG A 95 9.05 -10.37 4.18
C ARG A 95 10.49 -10.83 3.90
N GLY A 96 10.95 -11.87 4.58
CA GLY A 96 12.30 -12.41 4.44
C GLY A 96 12.32 -13.82 3.85
N CYS A 97 13.39 -14.15 3.14
CA CYS A 97 13.77 -15.54 2.90
C CYS A 97 14.20 -16.17 4.24
N PRO A 98 13.60 -17.29 4.70
CA PRO A 98 14.09 -17.98 5.88
C PRO A 98 15.42 -18.68 5.52
N GLY A 99 16.55 -18.11 5.93
CA GLY A 99 17.87 -18.74 5.81
C GLY A 99 18.62 -18.48 4.48
N PRO A 100 19.82 -19.10 4.29
CA PRO A 100 20.56 -19.00 3.03
C PRO A 100 19.61 -19.37 1.91
N ALA A 101 19.46 -18.47 0.94
CA ALA A 101 18.39 -18.41 -0.04
C ALA A 101 17.70 -19.77 -0.22
N PRO A 102 16.41 -19.94 0.15
CA PRO A 102 15.70 -21.14 -0.25
C PRO A 102 15.92 -21.25 -1.75
N ARG A 103 16.45 -22.41 -2.18
CA ARG A 103 16.66 -22.72 -3.60
C ARG A 103 15.49 -22.11 -4.37
N PRO A 104 15.75 -21.27 -5.40
CA PRO A 104 14.67 -20.58 -6.11
C PRO A 104 13.60 -21.62 -6.46
N PRO A 105 12.30 -21.29 -6.45
CA PRO A 105 11.24 -22.29 -6.56
C PRO A 105 11.49 -23.31 -7.67
N CYS A 106 12.08 -22.88 -8.80
CA CYS A 106 12.57 -23.68 -9.93
C CYS A 106 13.59 -24.80 -9.60
N GLN A 107 14.13 -24.84 -8.39
CA GLN A 107 15.08 -25.85 -7.88
C GLN A 107 14.52 -26.64 -6.69
N SER A 108 13.26 -26.41 -6.31
CA SER A 108 12.57 -27.23 -5.31
C SER A 108 12.43 -28.66 -5.81
N SER A 109 12.87 -29.64 -5.02
CA SER A 109 12.69 -31.07 -5.31
C SER A 109 11.22 -31.48 -5.38
N ARG A 110 10.32 -30.63 -4.86
CA ARG A 110 8.85 -30.81 -4.88
C ARG A 110 8.18 -30.31 -6.17
N LEU A 111 8.87 -29.53 -7.01
CA LEU A 111 8.34 -29.15 -8.33
C LEU A 111 8.56 -30.27 -9.36
N PRO A 112 7.58 -30.54 -10.23
CA PRO A 112 7.74 -31.41 -11.40
C PRO A 112 8.96 -30.99 -12.25
N PRO A 113 9.75 -31.93 -12.80
CA PRO A 113 10.98 -31.64 -13.55
C PRO A 113 10.81 -30.66 -14.72
N LEU A 114 9.65 -30.66 -15.38
CA LEU A 114 9.35 -29.78 -16.51
C LEU A 114 9.29 -28.29 -16.11
N LEU A 115 8.78 -27.98 -14.92
CA LEU A 115 8.69 -26.60 -14.41
C LEU A 115 10.05 -26.05 -13.94
N ARG A 116 11.07 -26.90 -13.78
CA ARG A 116 12.42 -26.48 -13.40
C ARG A 116 13.21 -25.89 -14.58
N ARG A 117 12.90 -26.32 -15.81
CA ARG A 117 13.69 -26.02 -17.01
C ARG A 117 13.24 -24.78 -17.77
N HIS A 118 11.95 -24.42 -17.71
CA HIS A 118 11.37 -23.32 -18.50
C HIS A 118 11.42 -21.93 -17.83
N LEU A 119 11.79 -21.86 -16.55
CA LEU A 119 12.04 -20.58 -15.84
C LEU A 119 13.44 -20.00 -16.10
N LEU A 120 14.32 -20.72 -16.83
CA LEU A 120 15.74 -20.37 -17.00
C LEU A 120 16.17 -20.06 -18.44
N LEU A 121 15.27 -20.17 -19.42
CA LEU A 121 15.59 -19.79 -20.79
C LEU A 121 15.12 -18.36 -21.05
N PRO A 122 15.98 -17.46 -21.54
CA PRO A 122 15.50 -16.21 -22.12
C PRO A 122 14.50 -16.55 -23.24
N PRO A 123 13.46 -15.72 -23.45
CA PRO A 123 12.61 -15.90 -24.62
C PRO A 123 13.51 -15.85 -25.86
N GLU A 124 13.45 -16.89 -26.69
CA GLU A 124 14.05 -16.86 -28.02
C GLU A 124 13.58 -15.58 -28.74
N PRO A 125 14.45 -14.89 -29.48
CA PRO A 125 14.06 -13.69 -30.20
C PRO A 125 12.88 -14.02 -31.12
N PRO A 126 11.86 -13.15 -31.24
CA PRO A 126 10.70 -13.45 -32.06
C PRO A 126 11.15 -13.54 -33.52
N GLY A 127 11.32 -14.77 -34.00
CA GLY A 127 11.36 -15.04 -35.43
C GLY A 127 10.06 -14.57 -36.06
N ALA A 128 10.11 -14.17 -37.33
CA ALA A 128 8.95 -13.77 -38.12
C ALA A 128 8.01 -14.98 -38.34
N GLY A 129 7.26 -15.35 -37.30
CA GLY A 129 6.19 -16.34 -37.32
C GLY A 129 4.83 -15.64 -37.42
N PRO A 130 3.78 -16.37 -37.84
CA PRO A 130 2.43 -15.81 -37.93
C PRO A 130 1.98 -15.31 -36.55
N ALA A 131 1.11 -14.29 -36.54
CA ALA A 131 0.59 -13.65 -35.34
C ALA A 131 0.25 -14.68 -34.25
N ALA A 132 0.78 -14.47 -33.04
CA ALA A 132 0.63 -15.38 -31.91
C ALA A 132 -0.85 -15.71 -31.69
N ARG A 133 -1.27 -16.92 -32.09
CA ARG A 133 -2.60 -17.45 -31.78
C ARG A 133 -2.64 -17.68 -30.27
N ASN A 134 -3.71 -17.26 -29.61
CA ASN A 134 -3.88 -17.49 -28.18
C ASN A 134 -3.78 -19.01 -27.90
N PRO A 135 -2.74 -19.50 -27.21
CA PRO A 135 -2.53 -20.92 -26.97
C PRO A 135 -3.60 -21.56 -26.07
N LEU A 136 -4.48 -20.72 -25.50
CA LEU A 136 -5.61 -21.13 -24.66
C LEU A 136 -6.89 -21.44 -25.45
N GLY A 137 -6.91 -21.23 -26.77
CA GLY A 137 -8.16 -21.30 -27.54
C GLY A 137 -9.21 -20.30 -27.02
N GLY A 138 -10.47 -20.47 -27.43
CA GLY A 138 -11.61 -19.80 -26.81
C GLY A 138 -11.77 -20.16 -25.31
N PRO A 139 -12.91 -19.84 -24.66
CA PRO A 139 -13.05 -20.03 -23.23
C PRO A 139 -13.07 -21.53 -22.86
N GLY A 140 -11.90 -22.14 -22.61
CA GLY A 140 -11.84 -23.51 -22.07
C GLY A 140 -10.58 -24.34 -22.24
N GLY A 141 -9.64 -24.03 -23.16
CA GLY A 141 -8.40 -24.80 -23.23
C GLY A 141 -7.73 -24.91 -24.59
N SER A 142 -6.47 -25.35 -24.57
CA SER A 142 -5.67 -25.70 -25.74
C SER A 142 -6.42 -26.69 -26.63
N GLU A 143 -6.60 -26.36 -27.90
CA GLU A 143 -7.22 -27.23 -28.92
C GLU A 143 -6.48 -28.58 -29.07
N ASP A 144 -5.23 -28.64 -28.57
CA ASP A 144 -4.33 -29.80 -28.67
C ASP A 144 -4.26 -30.63 -27.36
N GLY A 145 -5.06 -30.30 -26.34
CA GLY A 145 -5.07 -31.02 -25.06
C GLY A 145 -3.82 -30.78 -24.19
N HIS A 146 -3.00 -29.78 -24.52
CA HIS A 146 -1.80 -29.45 -23.75
C HIS A 146 -2.14 -28.71 -22.45
N ARG A 147 -1.52 -29.15 -21.35
CA ARG A 147 -1.58 -28.48 -20.06
C ARG A 147 -0.70 -27.24 -20.07
N VAL A 148 -1.21 -26.14 -19.53
CA VAL A 148 -0.54 -24.83 -19.55
C VAL A 148 -0.13 -24.38 -18.15
N LEU A 149 0.98 -23.64 -18.08
CA LEU A 149 1.36 -22.83 -16.93
C LEU A 149 0.90 -21.39 -17.20
N VAL A 150 0.14 -20.83 -16.27
CA VAL A 150 -0.25 -19.42 -16.33
C VAL A 150 0.69 -18.60 -15.46
N THR A 151 1.37 -17.62 -16.07
CA THR A 151 2.32 -16.75 -15.36
C THR A 151 1.87 -15.30 -15.40
N GLY A 152 1.70 -14.68 -14.23
CA GLY A 152 1.46 -13.25 -14.09
C GLY A 152 2.66 -12.59 -13.43
N LEU A 153 3.51 -11.90 -14.20
CA LEU A 153 4.71 -11.23 -13.68
C LEU A 153 4.42 -9.87 -13.00
N HIS A 154 3.24 -9.31 -13.25
CA HIS A 154 2.76 -8.07 -12.64
C HIS A 154 1.24 -8.15 -12.44
N ALA A 155 0.79 -9.24 -11.80
CA ALA A 155 -0.63 -9.56 -11.62
C ALA A 155 -1.25 -8.72 -10.49
N CYS A 156 -1.37 -7.42 -10.71
CA CYS A 156 -1.84 -6.44 -9.71
C CYS A 156 -3.35 -6.17 -9.87
N GLY A 157 -4.01 -5.74 -8.79
CA GLY A 157 -5.47 -5.57 -8.78
C GLY A 157 -6.23 -6.88 -9.04
N ASP A 158 -7.29 -6.82 -9.83
CA ASP A 158 -8.17 -7.98 -10.13
C ASP A 158 -7.53 -9.06 -11.00
N LEU A 159 -6.39 -8.78 -11.62
CA LEU A 159 -5.69 -9.77 -12.43
C LEU A 159 -5.23 -10.97 -11.58
N GLY A 160 -4.73 -10.74 -10.36
CA GLY A 160 -4.32 -11.82 -9.46
C GLY A 160 -5.48 -12.79 -9.14
N PRO A 161 -6.60 -12.29 -8.57
CA PRO A 161 -7.81 -13.07 -8.35
C PRO A 161 -8.36 -13.77 -9.60
N ALA A 162 -8.36 -13.10 -10.75
CA ALA A 162 -8.83 -13.68 -12.01
C ALA A 162 -8.00 -14.90 -12.42
N LEU A 163 -6.66 -14.82 -12.32
CA LEU A 163 -5.77 -15.94 -12.66
C LEU A 163 -5.93 -17.12 -11.68
N LEU A 164 -6.13 -16.86 -10.39
CA LEU A 164 -6.44 -17.91 -9.39
C LEU A 164 -7.78 -18.58 -9.68
N CYS A 165 -8.80 -17.78 -10.00
CA CYS A 165 -10.12 -18.26 -10.38
C CYS A 165 -10.08 -19.10 -11.66
N HIS A 166 -9.26 -18.70 -12.64
CA HIS A 166 -9.09 -19.44 -13.88
C HIS A 166 -8.37 -20.77 -13.64
N PHE A 167 -7.31 -20.78 -12.83
CA PHE A 167 -6.64 -22.01 -12.40
C PHE A 167 -7.61 -22.99 -11.71
N ALA A 168 -8.47 -22.50 -10.82
CA ALA A 168 -9.43 -23.34 -10.11
C ALA A 168 -10.53 -23.92 -11.00
N ARG A 169 -10.89 -23.23 -12.10
CA ARG A 169 -12.00 -23.61 -12.99
C ARG A 169 -11.55 -24.36 -14.25
N SER A 170 -10.31 -24.17 -14.68
CA SER A 170 -9.81 -24.70 -15.95
C SER A 170 -8.91 -25.91 -15.74
N PRO A 171 -9.34 -27.13 -16.14
CA PRO A 171 -8.51 -28.32 -16.02
C PRO A 171 -7.26 -28.27 -16.92
N ALA A 172 -7.23 -27.39 -17.93
CA ALA A 172 -6.08 -27.18 -18.78
C ALA A 172 -4.92 -26.46 -18.05
N VAL A 173 -5.21 -25.69 -17.00
CA VAL A 173 -4.18 -24.94 -16.27
C VAL A 173 -3.58 -25.84 -15.19
N ALA A 174 -2.38 -26.36 -15.43
CA ALA A 174 -1.71 -27.25 -14.50
C ALA A 174 -1.06 -26.52 -13.32
N ALA A 175 -0.71 -25.24 -13.50
CA ALA A 175 -0.06 -24.45 -12.48
C ALA A 175 -0.26 -22.95 -12.74
N VAL A 176 -0.12 -22.16 -11.67
CA VAL A 176 -0.11 -20.70 -11.73
C VAL A 176 1.12 -20.15 -11.00
N ALA A 177 1.83 -19.20 -11.62
CA ALA A 177 2.89 -18.43 -10.98
C ALA A 177 2.47 -16.96 -10.96
N LEU A 178 2.24 -16.41 -9.77
CA LEU A 178 1.73 -15.05 -9.58
C LEU A 178 2.75 -14.19 -8.85
N VAL A 179 3.20 -13.15 -9.52
CA VAL A 179 4.02 -12.09 -8.96
C VAL A 179 3.15 -10.84 -8.94
N GLY A 180 2.57 -10.59 -7.77
CA GLY A 180 1.81 -9.37 -7.49
C GLY A 180 2.75 -8.27 -7.00
N CYS A 181 2.60 -7.08 -7.54
CA CYS A 181 3.36 -5.89 -7.15
C CYS A 181 2.61 -5.00 -6.15
N CYS A 182 1.28 -5.01 -6.21
CA CYS A 182 0.43 -4.02 -5.58
C CYS A 182 -1.04 -4.51 -5.58
N TYR A 183 -1.86 -3.96 -4.70
CA TYR A 183 -3.30 -4.24 -4.64
C TYR A 183 -4.13 -3.11 -5.26
N MET A 184 -3.46 -2.23 -6.02
CA MET A 184 -4.12 -1.09 -6.63
C MET A 184 -5.16 -1.58 -7.66
N LYS A 185 -6.37 -1.00 -7.60
CA LYS A 185 -7.54 -1.38 -8.43
C LYS A 185 -8.12 -2.78 -8.15
N LEU A 186 -7.82 -3.40 -7.01
CA LEU A 186 -8.49 -4.64 -6.58
C LEU A 186 -9.95 -4.36 -6.19
N SER A 187 -10.94 -4.83 -6.92
CA SER A 187 -12.36 -4.61 -6.60
C SER A 187 -12.73 -5.25 -5.25
N SER A 188 -13.48 -4.51 -4.44
CA SER A 188 -13.94 -4.93 -3.10
C SER A 188 -15.47 -4.97 -2.99
N ALA A 189 -16.16 -4.62 -4.07
CA ALA A 189 -17.60 -4.65 -4.22
C ALA A 189 -17.92 -5.25 -5.59
N PRO A 190 -19.05 -5.95 -5.74
CA PRO A 190 -19.47 -6.49 -7.03
C PRO A 190 -19.70 -5.36 -8.03
N GLU A 191 -19.24 -5.54 -9.26
CA GLU A 191 -19.43 -4.61 -10.36
C GLU A 191 -20.06 -5.37 -11.53
N GLN A 192 -21.22 -4.90 -12.02
CA GLN A 192 -21.86 -5.39 -13.25
C GLN A 192 -21.82 -6.94 -13.42
N ASP A 193 -22.44 -7.66 -12.47
CA ASP A 193 -22.53 -9.13 -12.41
C ASP A 193 -21.21 -9.91 -12.25
N GLN A 194 -20.09 -9.22 -11.98
CA GLN A 194 -18.81 -9.87 -11.66
C GLN A 194 -18.58 -9.94 -10.15
N PRO A 195 -18.12 -11.09 -9.62
CA PRO A 195 -17.73 -11.19 -8.22
C PRO A 195 -16.52 -10.27 -7.96
N PRO A 196 -16.42 -9.66 -6.77
CA PRO A 196 -15.28 -8.79 -6.44
C PRO A 196 -13.97 -9.58 -6.40
N GLY A 197 -12.86 -8.92 -6.71
CA GLY A 197 -11.51 -9.46 -6.59
C GLY A 197 -11.08 -9.72 -5.14
N TYR A 198 -11.72 -9.05 -4.17
CA TYR A 198 -11.51 -9.26 -2.75
C TYR A 198 -12.83 -9.20 -1.93
N PRO A 199 -12.97 -10.05 -0.89
CA PRO A 199 -12.10 -11.17 -0.56
C PRO A 199 -12.44 -12.43 -1.38
N LEU A 200 -11.42 -13.20 -1.75
CA LEU A 200 -11.62 -14.53 -2.39
C LEU A 200 -12.07 -15.61 -1.40
N SER A 201 -11.71 -15.48 -0.12
CA SER A 201 -12.00 -16.47 0.91
C SER A 201 -13.38 -16.24 1.51
N ALA A 202 -14.24 -17.27 1.50
CA ALA A 202 -15.53 -17.24 2.17
C ALA A 202 -15.41 -16.98 3.69
N SER A 203 -14.36 -17.50 4.33
CA SER A 203 -14.10 -17.25 5.76
C SER A 203 -13.77 -15.79 6.03
N VAL A 204 -13.00 -15.13 5.14
CA VAL A 204 -12.69 -13.70 5.28
C VAL A 204 -13.92 -12.84 4.96
N ALA A 205 -14.71 -13.23 3.95
CA ALA A 205 -15.96 -12.55 3.61
C ALA A 205 -16.97 -12.55 4.76
N ALA A 206 -16.98 -13.60 5.59
CA ALA A 206 -17.85 -13.71 6.76
C ALA A 206 -17.42 -12.83 7.96
N LEU A 207 -16.21 -12.25 7.93
CA LEU A 207 -15.72 -11.41 9.02
C LEU A 207 -16.34 -10.01 8.96
N PRO A 208 -16.86 -9.47 10.07
CA PRO A 208 -17.33 -8.09 10.11
C PRO A 208 -16.15 -7.12 9.91
N GLY A 209 -16.35 -6.08 9.11
CA GLY A 209 -15.32 -5.06 8.86
C GLY A 209 -14.19 -5.48 7.92
N HIS A 210 -14.32 -6.62 7.21
CA HIS A 210 -13.29 -7.12 6.29
C HIS A 210 -12.98 -6.20 5.10
N GLN A 211 -13.82 -5.19 4.83
CA GLN A 211 -13.68 -4.29 3.68
C GLN A 211 -12.39 -3.46 3.76
N LEU A 212 -11.65 -3.42 2.66
CA LEU A 212 -10.46 -2.59 2.50
C LEU A 212 -10.82 -1.33 1.71
N SER A 213 -10.52 -0.17 2.27
CA SER A 213 -10.68 1.10 1.55
C SER A 213 -9.70 1.18 0.38
N TYR A 214 -9.92 2.14 -0.51
CA TYR A 214 -8.92 2.48 -1.54
C TYR A 214 -7.57 2.81 -0.89
N ARG A 215 -7.58 3.53 0.24
CA ARG A 215 -6.38 3.98 0.95
C ARG A 215 -5.62 2.82 1.59
N ALA A 216 -6.33 1.88 2.21
CA ALA A 216 -5.71 0.66 2.73
C ALA A 216 -4.99 -0.13 1.64
N ARG A 217 -5.62 -0.25 0.45
CA ARG A 217 -5.03 -0.92 -0.71
C ARG A 217 -3.82 -0.17 -1.27
N GLU A 218 -3.89 1.16 -1.34
CA GLU A 218 -2.77 2.00 -1.76
C GLU A 218 -1.61 1.93 -0.76
N ALA A 219 -1.91 1.99 0.55
CA ALA A 219 -0.94 1.89 1.64
C ALA A 219 -0.11 0.60 1.55
N ALA A 220 -0.77 -0.52 1.24
CA ALA A 220 -0.14 -1.83 1.07
C ALA A 220 0.86 -1.92 -0.11
N CYS A 221 0.89 -0.91 -0.98
CA CYS A 221 1.81 -0.85 -2.12
C CYS A 221 3.15 -0.18 -1.75
N HIS A 222 3.26 0.48 -0.60
CA HIS A 222 4.48 1.17 -0.18
C HIS A 222 5.47 0.20 0.49
N ALA A 223 6.74 0.28 0.08
CA ALA A 223 7.81 -0.48 0.70
C ALA A 223 8.28 0.19 1.99
N LEU A 224 8.00 -0.45 3.13
CA LEU A 224 8.40 0.06 4.44
C LEU A 224 9.92 0.29 4.55
N GLU A 225 10.70 -0.61 3.95
CA GLU A 225 12.16 -0.60 3.97
C GLU A 225 12.71 0.61 3.22
N GLU A 226 12.08 0.98 2.09
CA GLU A 226 12.46 2.16 1.33
C GLU A 226 12.09 3.44 2.10
N TYR A 227 10.92 3.49 2.72
CA TYR A 227 10.53 4.62 3.55
C TYR A 227 11.46 4.79 4.76
N GLN A 228 11.83 3.68 5.41
CA GLN A 228 12.79 3.67 6.50
C GLN A 228 14.18 4.17 6.07
N ALA A 229 14.62 3.83 4.86
CA ALA A 229 15.87 4.37 4.29
C ALA A 229 15.77 5.87 4.04
N ARG A 230 14.63 6.37 3.53
CA ARG A 230 14.39 7.81 3.32
C ARG A 230 14.40 8.60 4.64
N LEU A 231 13.82 8.05 5.71
CA LEU A 231 13.88 8.62 7.06
C LEU A 231 15.31 8.76 7.55
N ARG A 232 16.11 7.69 7.48
CA ARG A 232 17.53 7.71 7.90
C ARG A 232 18.41 8.62 7.04
N GLY A 233 18.11 8.72 5.75
CA GLY A 233 18.88 9.54 4.81
C GLY A 233 18.51 11.02 4.81
N GLY A 234 17.57 11.46 5.65
CA GLY A 234 17.11 12.87 5.66
C GLY A 234 16.56 13.31 4.31
N SER A 235 15.85 12.43 3.60
CA SER A 235 15.47 12.68 2.21
C SER A 235 14.58 13.92 2.07
N ALA A 236 14.94 14.81 1.14
CA ALA A 236 14.11 15.96 0.76
C ALA A 236 12.69 15.55 0.32
N HIS A 237 12.49 14.29 -0.08
CA HIS A 237 11.17 13.74 -0.40
C HIS A 237 10.21 13.71 0.80
N LEU A 238 10.71 13.65 2.04
CA LEU A 238 9.86 13.72 3.23
C LEU A 238 9.12 15.05 3.32
N ARG A 239 9.75 16.13 2.86
CA ARG A 239 9.15 17.48 2.80
C ARG A 239 8.00 17.57 1.81
N ALA A 240 8.01 16.74 0.77
CA ALA A 240 6.97 16.74 -0.25
C ALA A 240 5.59 16.39 0.34
N HIS A 241 5.52 15.58 1.39
CA HIS A 241 4.26 15.30 2.08
C HIS A 241 3.68 16.56 2.73
N CYS A 242 4.51 17.34 3.41
CA CYS A 242 4.11 18.63 3.99
C CYS A 242 3.71 19.61 2.89
N TYR A 243 4.52 19.77 1.83
CA TYR A 243 4.20 20.69 0.73
C TYR A 243 2.87 20.34 0.05
N ARG A 244 2.58 19.06 -0.16
CA ARG A 244 1.28 18.62 -0.71
C ARG A 244 0.13 18.97 0.22
N ALA A 245 0.30 18.80 1.53
CA ALA A 245 -0.74 19.14 2.50
C ALA A 245 -0.98 20.65 2.62
N VAL A 246 0.09 21.46 2.58
CA VAL A 246 -0.05 22.93 2.56
C VAL A 246 -0.72 23.38 1.27
N LEU A 247 -0.30 22.84 0.11
CA LEU A 247 -0.89 23.18 -1.18
C LEU A 247 -2.38 22.80 -1.23
N GLU A 248 -2.76 21.62 -0.75
CA GLU A 248 -4.17 21.18 -0.65
C GLU A 248 -4.99 22.15 0.20
N SER A 249 -4.41 22.64 1.31
CA SER A 249 -5.07 23.62 2.18
C SER A 249 -5.30 24.96 1.49
N LEU A 250 -4.32 25.44 0.72
CA LEU A 250 -4.46 26.67 -0.07
C LEU A 250 -5.50 26.52 -1.18
N ILE A 251 -5.51 25.38 -1.88
CA ILE A 251 -6.51 25.09 -2.92
C ILE A 251 -7.91 25.04 -2.30
N ARG A 252 -8.10 24.33 -1.19
CA ARG A 252 -9.39 24.22 -0.51
C ARG A 252 -9.86 25.56 0.08
N ALA A 253 -8.93 26.42 0.52
CA ALA A 253 -9.26 27.76 0.98
C ALA A 253 -9.72 28.68 -0.16
N ALA A 254 -9.11 28.57 -1.35
CA ALA A 254 -9.50 29.33 -2.52
C ALA A 254 -10.79 28.80 -3.16
N GLU A 255 -10.94 27.47 -3.25
CA GLU A 255 -12.07 26.78 -3.89
C GLU A 255 -12.43 25.49 -3.10
N PRO A 256 -13.41 25.55 -2.17
CA PRO A 256 -13.72 24.44 -1.27
C PRO A 256 -14.15 23.12 -1.93
N GLY A 257 -14.64 23.20 -3.18
CA GLY A 257 -15.05 22.04 -3.98
C GLY A 257 -13.88 21.29 -4.63
N LYS A 258 -12.69 21.90 -4.74
CA LYS A 258 -11.49 21.25 -5.27
C LYS A 258 -10.79 20.47 -4.17
N ARG A 259 -10.74 19.15 -4.31
CA ARG A 259 -10.06 18.25 -3.37
C ARG A 259 -9.35 17.13 -4.11
N HIS A 260 -8.21 16.71 -3.57
CA HIS A 260 -7.50 15.49 -3.99
C HIS A 260 -7.21 15.43 -5.48
N LEU A 261 -6.85 16.56 -6.09
CA LEU A 261 -6.68 16.70 -7.54
C LEU A 261 -5.48 15.92 -8.12
N GLY A 262 -4.75 15.16 -7.29
CA GLY A 262 -3.66 14.30 -7.76
C GLY A 262 -2.47 15.05 -8.36
N LEU A 263 -2.25 16.31 -7.96
CA LEU A 263 -1.27 17.22 -8.57
C LEU A 263 0.16 16.67 -8.51
N GLN A 264 0.88 16.81 -9.61
CA GLN A 264 2.29 16.41 -9.76
C GLN A 264 3.13 17.62 -10.24
N PRO A 265 3.67 18.45 -9.34
CA PRO A 265 4.42 19.67 -9.69
C PRO A 265 5.82 19.45 -10.34
N GLY A 266 5.98 18.38 -11.13
CA GLY A 266 7.21 18.06 -11.86
C GLY A 266 8.20 17.16 -11.10
N ARG A 267 9.19 16.61 -11.83
CA ARG A 267 10.09 15.54 -11.35
C ARG A 267 11.06 15.93 -10.22
N LYS A 268 11.36 17.23 -10.05
CA LYS A 268 12.31 17.74 -9.04
C LYS A 268 11.63 18.54 -7.92
N ALA A 269 10.34 18.35 -7.72
CA ALA A 269 9.56 19.16 -6.79
C ALA A 269 10.08 19.12 -5.33
N HIS A 270 10.78 18.06 -4.93
CA HIS A 270 11.40 17.92 -3.60
C HIS A 270 12.61 18.84 -3.36
N THR A 271 13.23 19.40 -4.41
CA THR A 271 14.35 20.33 -4.31
C THR A 271 13.92 21.79 -4.22
N LEU A 272 12.64 22.08 -4.43
CA LEU A 272 12.11 23.44 -4.50
C LEU A 272 11.84 24.02 -3.11
N SER A 273 11.80 25.35 -3.01
CA SER A 273 11.12 26.01 -1.90
C SER A 273 9.61 25.77 -1.99
N PHE A 274 8.88 25.97 -0.89
CA PHE A 274 7.42 25.83 -0.91
C PHE A 274 6.77 26.81 -1.90
N THR A 275 7.21 28.08 -1.93
CA THR A 275 6.68 29.10 -2.85
C THR A 275 6.83 28.66 -4.31
N GLN A 276 8.01 28.16 -4.70
CA GLN A 276 8.27 27.63 -6.04
C GLN A 276 7.40 26.39 -6.33
N TYR A 277 7.27 25.49 -5.35
CA TYR A 277 6.42 24.31 -5.47
C TYR A 277 4.94 24.69 -5.71
N ALA A 278 4.43 25.68 -4.97
CA ALA A 278 3.05 26.16 -5.09
C ALA A 278 2.81 26.91 -6.41
N GLN A 279 3.80 27.69 -6.88
CA GLN A 279 3.73 28.35 -8.20
C GLN A 279 3.57 27.35 -9.35
N LEU A 280 4.15 26.15 -9.23
CA LEU A 280 3.94 25.07 -10.20
C LEU A 280 2.65 24.29 -9.98
N GLY A 281 2.22 24.14 -8.72
CA GLY A 281 1.04 23.34 -8.35
C GLY A 281 -0.30 24.04 -8.56
N LEU A 282 -0.41 25.33 -8.22
CA LEU A 282 -1.67 26.08 -8.30
C LEU A 282 -2.25 26.18 -9.72
N PRO A 283 -1.45 26.42 -10.78
CA PRO A 283 -1.98 26.43 -12.15
C PRO A 283 -2.58 25.08 -12.57
N LEU A 284 -2.04 23.97 -12.08
CA LEU A 284 -2.58 22.63 -12.33
C LEU A 284 -3.95 22.43 -11.67
N ALA A 285 -4.25 23.19 -10.61
CA ALA A 285 -5.56 23.27 -9.99
C ALA A 285 -6.47 24.35 -10.63
N GLY A 286 -6.01 25.04 -11.69
CA GLY A 286 -6.73 26.15 -12.31
C GLY A 286 -6.75 27.43 -11.48
N LEU A 287 -5.79 27.60 -10.55
CA LEU A 287 -5.66 28.77 -9.69
C LEU A 287 -4.46 29.63 -10.11
N ASP A 288 -4.62 30.95 -10.06
CA ASP A 288 -3.54 31.90 -10.28
C ASP A 288 -2.68 32.05 -9.01
N PRO A 289 -1.37 31.72 -9.04
CA PRO A 289 -0.47 31.89 -7.90
C PRO A 289 -0.43 33.30 -7.33
N LEU A 290 -0.65 34.34 -8.13
CA LEU A 290 -0.62 35.74 -7.66
C LEU A 290 -1.82 36.10 -6.78
N ARG A 291 -2.91 35.33 -6.87
CA ARG A 291 -4.14 35.54 -6.09
C ARG A 291 -4.16 34.74 -4.78
N VAL A 292 -3.19 33.86 -4.56
CA VAL A 292 -3.09 33.00 -3.37
C VAL A 292 -1.97 33.52 -2.46
N PRO A 293 -2.22 33.75 -1.16
CA PRO A 293 -1.22 34.33 -0.27
C PRO A 293 -0.17 33.28 0.18
N LEU A 294 0.81 33.03 -0.68
CA LEU A 294 1.86 32.02 -0.48
C LEU A 294 2.82 32.34 0.67
N ASP A 295 3.09 33.62 0.95
CA ASP A 295 4.04 34.06 1.98
C ASP A 295 3.32 34.54 3.26
N SER A 296 2.15 33.98 3.55
CA SER A 296 1.38 34.32 4.76
C SER A 296 1.93 33.64 6.02
N GLY A 297 1.72 34.27 7.18
CA GLY A 297 2.09 33.67 8.48
C GLY A 297 1.41 32.32 8.73
N ALA A 298 0.21 32.10 8.16
CA ALA A 298 -0.47 30.81 8.21
C ALA A 298 0.30 29.71 7.45
N VAL A 299 0.82 30.00 6.26
CA VAL A 299 1.66 29.07 5.50
C VAL A 299 2.94 28.76 6.29
N GLY A 300 3.58 29.78 6.86
CA GLY A 300 4.76 29.61 7.73
C GLY A 300 4.49 28.64 8.88
N ALA A 301 3.41 28.86 9.65
CA ALA A 301 3.03 28.00 10.77
C ALA A 301 2.70 26.55 10.38
N MET A 302 2.22 26.33 9.15
CA MET A 302 2.00 24.98 8.62
C MET A 302 3.32 24.30 8.25
N LEU A 303 4.24 25.02 7.59
CA LEU A 303 5.55 24.49 7.20
C LEU A 303 6.43 24.14 8.42
N GLU A 304 6.32 24.90 9.51
CA GLU A 304 6.97 24.58 10.80
C GLU A 304 6.55 23.22 11.37
N GLN A 305 5.35 22.74 11.02
CA GLN A 305 4.81 21.45 11.44
C GLN A 305 5.20 20.28 10.54
N GLN A 306 6.16 20.46 9.62
CA GLN A 306 6.64 19.41 8.73
C GLN A 306 7.02 18.11 9.48
N HIS A 307 7.66 18.21 10.63
CA HIS A 307 8.04 17.05 11.45
C HIS A 307 6.82 16.23 11.89
N LYS A 308 5.70 16.88 12.23
CA LYS A 308 4.43 16.21 12.57
C LYS A 308 3.81 15.51 11.36
N VAL A 309 3.86 16.13 10.19
CA VAL A 309 3.37 15.50 8.95
C VAL A 309 4.16 14.21 8.67
N VAL A 310 5.48 14.25 8.78
CA VAL A 310 6.34 13.07 8.58
C VAL A 310 6.06 11.99 9.63
N ALA A 311 5.91 12.37 10.90
CA ALA A 311 5.55 11.43 11.96
C ALA A 311 4.18 10.79 11.71
N PHE A 312 3.19 11.56 11.25
CA PHE A 312 1.87 11.02 10.88
C PHE A 312 1.96 10.08 9.68
N CYS A 313 2.72 10.41 8.64
CA CYS A 313 2.97 9.51 7.49
C CYS A 313 3.67 8.19 7.88
N THR A 314 4.35 8.16 9.02
CA THR A 314 5.07 6.98 9.49
C THR A 314 4.13 5.93 10.12
N LEU A 315 3.00 6.38 10.67
CA LEU A 315 2.01 5.52 11.31
C LEU A 315 1.17 4.76 10.26
#